data_AF-A0A7G7CNR3-F1
#
_entry.id   AF-A0A7G7CNR3-F1
#
_cell.length_a   1.000
_cell.length_b   1.000
_cell.length_c   1.000
_cell.angle_alpha   90.00
_cell.angle_beta   90.00
_cell.angle_gamma   90.00
#
_symmetry.space_group_name_H-M   'P 1'
#
loop_
_entity.id
_entity.type
_entity.pdbx_description
1 polymer ?
#
loop_
_entity_poly.entity_id
_entity_poly.type
_entity_poly.pdbx_seq_one_letter_code
_entity_poly.pdbx_strand_id
1 'polypeptide(L)'
;MGQGDQSQDDQSSDGSGHGHNNAPQVVAVPHRLFLLGVLAIVALSVYGLLNIEHIPDPMPVHWNGRGEADNFVTRTPATVLGMVAVIPLVLLVIMWGCAALIRAQAMTPPTGWTAQERATAEQRGARTKATAHYSLRPFAGWSVALAVWLSLMLLCDIMGWLPGRWSLVLTIVGVLGITLGLLVSMMFAAEKARLEFPPSEGEPDIKWGVYYNNPDDKRTFIETAPGNYTVNLGHTAGRLVTAAMLAPLVLALLIPLLV
;
A
#
# COMPACT_ATOMS: atom_id res chain seq x y z
N MET A 1 -63.57 -27.45 -25.13
CA MET A 1 -62.95 -28.78 -24.88
C MET A 1 -62.03 -28.99 -26.06
N GLY A 2 -60.73 -28.71 -26.03
CA GLY A 2 -59.63 -29.19 -25.18
C GLY A 2 -58.45 -29.30 -26.18
N GLN A 3 -57.40 -28.50 -26.01
CA GLN A 3 -56.11 -28.89 -25.42
C GLN A 3 -55.18 -29.71 -26.33
N GLY A 4 -53.93 -29.25 -26.42
CA GLY A 4 -52.73 -30.00 -26.83
C GLY A 4 -52.51 -30.04 -28.35
N ASP A 5 -51.32 -29.90 -28.91
CA ASP A 5 -50.01 -30.17 -28.32
C ASP A 5 -48.92 -29.42 -29.10
N GLN A 6 -48.06 -28.71 -28.35
CA GLN A 6 -46.78 -28.19 -28.79
C GLN A 6 -45.75 -29.26 -28.47
N SER A 7 -44.98 -29.72 -29.45
CA SER A 7 -43.67 -30.35 -29.18
C SER A 7 -42.61 -29.64 -30.00
N GLN A 8 -42.00 -28.67 -29.32
CA GLN A 8 -40.64 -28.22 -29.55
C GLN A 8 -39.72 -29.39 -29.20
N ASP A 9 -38.93 -29.85 -30.15
CA ASP A 9 -37.80 -30.74 -29.85
C ASP A 9 -36.64 -29.89 -29.35
N ASP A 10 -36.32 -30.12 -28.08
CA ASP A 10 -35.15 -29.67 -27.34
C ASP A 10 -33.84 -29.99 -28.07
N GLN A 11 -33.12 -28.94 -28.45
CA GLN A 11 -31.66 -29.00 -28.53
C GLN A 11 -31.09 -28.29 -27.31
N SER A 12 -30.79 -29.11 -26.30
CA SER A 12 -30.00 -28.77 -25.13
C SER A 12 -28.55 -28.49 -25.55
N SER A 13 -28.21 -27.21 -25.73
CA SER A 13 -26.83 -26.75 -25.68
C SER A 13 -26.40 -26.60 -24.22
N ASP A 14 -26.05 -27.73 -23.63
CA ASP A 14 -25.20 -27.78 -22.44
C ASP A 14 -23.77 -27.34 -22.86
N GLY A 15 -23.32 -26.20 -22.34
CA GLY A 15 -21.99 -25.69 -22.67
C GLY A 15 -21.76 -24.21 -22.42
N SER A 16 -21.69 -23.79 -21.15
CA SER A 16 -20.73 -22.78 -20.64
C SER A 16 -21.10 -22.32 -19.23
N GLY A 17 -21.14 -23.27 -18.29
CA GLY A 17 -20.97 -22.96 -16.87
C GLY A 17 -19.51 -22.59 -16.56
N HIS A 18 -19.03 -21.47 -17.10
CA HIS A 18 -17.84 -20.82 -16.58
C HIS A 18 -18.30 -19.67 -15.70
N GLY A 19 -17.96 -19.78 -14.41
CA GLY A 19 -18.53 -19.00 -13.32
C GLY A 19 -18.67 -17.53 -13.67
N HIS A 20 -19.88 -17.02 -13.45
CA HIS A 20 -20.06 -15.60 -13.20
C HIS A 20 -19.24 -15.28 -11.94
N ASN A 21 -17.96 -14.95 -12.12
CA ASN A 21 -17.08 -14.50 -11.05
C ASN A 21 -17.60 -13.13 -10.62
N ASN A 22 -18.56 -13.15 -9.70
CA ASN A 22 -19.10 -11.93 -9.11
C ASN A 22 -17.94 -11.20 -8.44
N ALA A 23 -17.61 -10.03 -8.98
CA ALA A 23 -16.63 -9.13 -8.39
C ALA A 23 -16.85 -9.02 -6.88
N PRO A 24 -15.78 -8.79 -6.07
CA PRO A 24 -15.93 -8.63 -4.63
C PRO A 24 -17.03 -7.63 -4.31
N GLN A 25 -18.10 -8.14 -3.70
CA GLN A 25 -19.27 -7.32 -3.33
C GLN A 25 -18.93 -6.41 -2.13
N VAL A 26 -17.87 -6.74 -1.39
CA VAL A 26 -17.38 -5.99 -0.24
C VAL A 26 -15.87 -5.75 -0.35
N VAL A 27 -15.51 -4.48 -0.34
CA VAL A 27 -14.14 -4.01 -0.08
C VAL A 27 -14.10 -3.57 1.39
N ALA A 28 -13.41 -4.32 2.24
CA ALA A 28 -13.42 -4.11 3.70
C ALA A 28 -12.12 -3.50 4.20
N VAL A 29 -12.22 -2.44 5.01
CA VAL A 29 -11.07 -1.90 5.73
C VAL A 29 -10.74 -2.82 6.91
N PRO A 30 -9.48 -3.25 7.08
CA PRO A 30 -9.07 -4.13 8.19
C PRO A 30 -9.00 -3.42 9.56
N HIS A 31 -10.12 -2.88 10.07
CA HIS A 31 -10.17 -2.08 11.31
C HIS A 31 -9.47 -2.73 12.51
N ARG A 32 -9.58 -4.06 12.63
CA ARG A 32 -8.93 -4.82 13.71
C ARG A 32 -7.41 -4.70 13.69
N LEU A 33 -6.77 -4.61 12.51
CA LEU A 33 -5.32 -4.41 12.42
C LEU A 33 -4.92 -3.02 12.92
N PHE A 34 -5.66 -1.98 12.54
CA PHE A 34 -5.42 -0.62 13.03
C PHE A 34 -5.58 -0.54 14.55
N LEU A 35 -6.62 -1.19 15.12
CA LEU A 35 -6.79 -1.26 16.57
C LEU A 35 -5.59 -1.93 17.26
N LEU A 36 -5.06 -3.02 16.70
CA LEU A 36 -3.84 -3.65 17.23
C LEU A 36 -2.65 -2.69 17.21
N GLY A 37 -2.50 -1.89 16.15
CA GLY A 37 -1.47 -0.85 16.08
C GLY A 37 -1.63 0.22 17.17
N VAL A 38 -2.85 0.68 17.42
CA VAL A 38 -3.16 1.62 18.51
C VAL A 38 -2.78 1.01 19.86
N LEU A 39 -3.20 -0.23 20.13
CA LEU A 39 -2.89 -0.91 21.39
C LEU A 39 -1.38 -1.09 21.59
N ALA A 40 -0.63 -1.41 20.53
CA ALA A 40 0.83 -1.52 20.59
C ALA A 40 1.49 -0.17 20.92
N ILE A 41 1.09 0.92 20.26
CA ILE A 41 1.62 2.27 20.54
C ILE A 41 1.27 2.71 21.97
N VAL A 42 0.05 2.43 22.44
CA VAL A 42 -0.35 2.69 23.83
C VAL A 42 0.51 1.89 24.81
N ALA A 43 0.78 0.62 24.53
CA ALA A 43 1.64 -0.21 25.39
C ALA A 43 3.07 0.35 25.47
N LEU A 44 3.66 0.76 24.34
CA LEU A 44 4.98 1.42 24.31
C LEU A 44 4.98 2.75 25.08
N SER A 45 3.91 3.52 24.96
CA SER A 45 3.75 4.80 25.66
C SER A 45 3.62 4.61 27.17
N VAL A 46 2.81 3.64 27.61
CA VAL A 46 2.69 3.26 29.02
C VAL A 46 4.04 2.80 29.56
N TYR A 47 4.77 1.97 28.80
CA TYR A 47 6.12 1.57 29.19
C TYR A 47 7.05 2.78 29.37
N GLY A 48 7.05 3.72 28.42
CA GLY A 48 7.85 4.95 28.50
C GLY A 48 7.53 5.80 29.73
N LEU A 49 6.24 5.91 30.09
CA LEU A 49 5.80 6.63 31.29
C LEU A 49 6.19 5.93 32.59
N LEU A 50 6.03 4.61 32.65
CA LEU A 50 6.43 3.83 33.83
C LEU A 50 7.95 3.85 34.07
N ASN A 51 8.74 4.09 33.02
CA ASN A 51 10.19 4.16 33.06
C ASN A 51 10.73 5.57 32.82
N ILE A 52 9.91 6.61 33.03
CA ILE A 52 10.26 7.99 32.69
C ILE A 52 11.52 8.48 33.40
N GLU A 53 11.83 7.95 34.58
CA GLU A 53 13.03 8.29 35.35
C GLU A 53 14.34 7.92 34.63
N HIS A 54 14.31 6.91 33.75
CA HIS A 54 15.46 6.47 32.94
C HIS A 54 15.68 7.31 31.68
N ILE A 55 14.68 8.11 31.28
CA ILE A 55 14.80 9.03 30.15
C ILE A 55 15.64 10.23 30.60
N PRO A 56 16.68 10.65 29.84
CA PRO A 56 17.49 11.82 30.18
C PRO A 56 16.65 13.10 30.29
N ASP A 57 17.08 14.01 31.16
CA ASP A 57 16.56 15.38 31.24
C ASP A 57 17.73 16.36 31.09
N PRO A 58 17.82 17.12 29.98
CA PRO A 58 16.82 17.25 28.93
C PRO A 58 16.76 16.03 27.97
N MET A 59 15.56 15.74 27.47
CA MET A 59 15.27 14.61 26.58
C MET A 59 15.58 14.98 25.12
N PRO A 60 16.28 14.13 24.34
CA PRO A 60 16.53 14.39 22.92
C PRO A 60 15.24 14.31 22.10
N VAL A 61 15.08 15.21 21.12
CA VAL A 61 13.93 15.25 20.21
C VAL A 61 14.27 15.28 18.73
N HIS A 62 15.55 15.47 18.40
CA HIS A 62 16.07 15.44 17.03
C HIS A 62 17.50 14.89 17.03
N TRP A 63 17.86 14.26 15.91
CA TRP A 63 19.17 13.68 15.66
C TRP A 63 19.66 14.10 14.27
N ASN A 64 20.94 14.48 14.18
CA ASN A 64 21.56 14.84 12.92
C ASN A 64 21.90 13.60 12.06
N GLY A 65 22.44 13.81 10.85
CA GLY A 65 22.82 12.73 9.94
C GLY A 65 23.91 11.78 10.45
N ARG A 66 24.60 12.10 11.55
CA ARG A 66 25.57 11.22 12.25
C ARG A 66 24.90 10.39 13.35
N GLY A 67 23.60 10.58 13.57
CA GLY A 67 22.84 10.01 14.67
C GLY A 67 23.13 10.67 16.02
N GLU A 68 23.75 11.85 16.05
CA GLU A 68 24.01 12.58 17.28
C GLU A 68 22.81 13.47 17.62
N ALA A 69 22.34 13.44 18.87
CA ALA A 69 21.24 14.29 19.31
C ALA A 69 21.68 15.76 19.33
N ASP A 70 20.92 16.64 18.69
CA ASP A 70 21.24 18.07 18.51
C ASP A 70 20.08 19.02 18.88
N ASN A 71 18.92 18.49 19.27
CA ASN A 71 17.81 19.25 19.83
C ASN A 71 17.21 18.52 21.04
N PHE A 72 16.85 19.27 22.08
CA PHE A 72 16.43 18.73 23.37
C PHE A 72 15.28 19.53 23.97
N VAL A 73 14.43 18.87 24.75
CA VAL A 73 13.33 19.51 25.50
C VAL A 73 13.31 18.99 26.94
N THR A 74 12.69 19.74 27.85
CA THR A 74 12.47 19.27 29.23
C THR A 74 11.66 17.98 29.24
N ARG A 75 12.14 17.00 30.01
CA ARG A 75 11.44 15.72 30.17
C ARG A 75 10.19 15.91 31.02
N THR A 76 9.04 15.61 30.43
CA THR A 76 7.74 15.58 31.11
C THR A 76 6.93 14.41 30.56
N PRO A 77 5.91 13.91 31.28
CA PRO A 77 4.99 12.92 30.73
C PRO A 77 4.38 13.35 29.39
N ALA A 78 4.09 14.64 29.22
CA ALA A 78 3.54 15.19 27.99
C ALA A 78 4.53 15.13 26.82
N THR A 79 5.81 15.45 27.03
CA THR A 79 6.83 15.38 25.96
C THR A 79 7.12 13.93 25.55
N VAL A 80 7.14 12.99 26.50
CA VAL A 80 7.26 11.55 26.22
C VAL A 80 6.07 11.03 25.41
N LEU A 81 4.84 11.35 25.82
CA LEU A 81 3.62 10.99 25.06
C LEU A 81 3.57 11.63 23.69
N GLY A 82 4.01 12.89 23.57
CA GLY A 82 4.08 13.60 22.29
C GLY A 82 4.93 12.85 21.26
N MET A 83 6.13 12.39 21.66
CA MET A 83 7.01 11.66 20.77
C MET A 83 6.56 10.22 20.52
N VAL A 84 6.32 9.45 21.59
CA VAL A 84 6.11 7.99 21.48
C VAL A 84 4.69 7.66 21.01
N ALA A 85 3.69 8.47 21.38
CA ALA A 85 2.28 8.20 21.10
C ALA A 85 1.75 9.07 19.97
N VAL A 86 1.80 10.40 20.12
CA VAL A 86 1.02 11.32 19.27
C VAL A 86 1.49 11.25 17.81
N ILE A 87 2.80 11.36 17.56
CA ILE A 87 3.32 11.34 16.19
C ILE A 87 2.96 10.02 15.45
N PRO A 88 3.23 8.82 16.01
CA PRO A 88 2.83 7.57 15.36
C PRO A 88 1.31 7.37 15.24
N LEU A 89 0.52 7.82 16.22
CA LEU A 89 -0.95 7.70 16.16
C LEU A 89 -1.54 8.59 15.08
N VAL A 90 -1.06 9.82 14.91
CA VAL A 90 -1.51 10.70 13.82
C VAL A 90 -1.23 10.05 12.46
N LEU A 91 -0.03 9.49 12.27
CA LEU A 91 0.30 8.73 11.06
C LEU A 91 -0.69 7.57 10.86
N LEU A 92 -0.97 6.79 11.90
CA LEU A 92 -1.87 5.65 11.81
C LEU A 92 -3.32 6.05 11.49
N VAL A 93 -3.80 7.18 12.03
CA VAL A 93 -5.12 7.74 11.71
C VAL A 93 -5.19 8.19 10.25
N ILE A 94 -4.16 8.88 9.75
CA ILE A 94 -4.08 9.27 8.34
C ILE A 94 -4.14 8.03 7.45
N MET A 95 -3.34 7.00 7.76
CA MET A 95 -3.34 5.76 6.98
C MET A 95 -4.67 5.01 7.04
N TRP A 96 -5.33 5.01 8.19
CA TRP A 96 -6.69 4.49 8.30
C TRP A 96 -7.68 5.26 7.40
N GLY A 97 -7.58 6.60 7.37
CA GLY A 97 -8.32 7.45 6.46
C GLY A 97 -8.05 7.13 4.98
N CYS A 98 -6.78 6.94 4.60
CA CYS A 98 -6.41 6.50 3.26
C CYS A 98 -7.03 5.15 2.90
N ALA A 99 -7.03 4.17 3.81
CA ALA A 99 -7.70 2.88 3.59
C ALA A 99 -9.21 3.04 3.36
N ALA A 100 -9.86 3.95 4.11
CA ALA A 100 -11.27 4.27 3.92
C ALA A 100 -11.53 4.95 2.57
N LEU A 101 -10.64 5.85 2.12
CA LEU A 101 -10.73 6.49 0.81
C LEU A 101 -10.51 5.50 -0.34
N ILE A 102 -9.52 4.61 -0.24
CA ILE A 102 -9.31 3.53 -1.23
C ILE A 102 -10.57 2.68 -1.38
N ARG A 103 -11.18 2.29 -0.25
CA ARG A 103 -12.47 1.58 -0.26
C ARG A 103 -13.56 2.41 -0.93
N ALA A 104 -13.71 3.68 -0.56
CA ALA A 104 -14.76 4.53 -1.09
C ALA A 104 -14.64 4.67 -2.62
N GLN A 105 -13.43 4.95 -3.12
CA GLN A 105 -13.12 5.07 -4.54
C GLN A 105 -13.42 3.77 -5.30
N ALA A 106 -13.02 2.62 -4.77
CA ALA A 106 -13.27 1.32 -5.41
C ALA A 106 -14.76 0.96 -5.50
N MET A 107 -15.60 1.53 -4.62
CA MET A 107 -17.04 1.27 -4.57
C MET A 107 -17.88 2.28 -5.35
N THR A 108 -17.29 3.36 -5.87
CA THR A 108 -18.01 4.37 -6.65
C THR A 108 -18.13 3.95 -8.12
N PRO A 109 -19.34 3.75 -8.66
CA PRO A 109 -19.51 3.46 -10.08
C PRO A 109 -19.29 4.73 -10.93
N PRO A 110 -18.78 4.59 -12.17
CA PRO A 110 -18.70 5.71 -13.10
C PRO A 110 -20.10 6.23 -13.48
N THR A 111 -20.28 7.56 -13.55
CA THR A 111 -21.55 8.18 -13.97
C THR A 111 -21.49 8.64 -15.43
N GLY A 112 -22.63 8.62 -16.13
CA GLY A 112 -22.78 9.24 -17.46
C GLY A 112 -22.38 8.39 -18.68
N TRP A 113 -22.08 7.10 -18.52
CA TRP A 113 -21.60 6.25 -19.62
C TRP A 113 -22.73 5.61 -20.45
N THR A 114 -22.49 5.37 -21.73
CA THR A 114 -23.33 4.60 -22.67
C THR A 114 -23.37 3.10 -22.33
N ALA A 115 -24.28 2.32 -22.93
CA ALA A 115 -24.42 0.89 -22.63
C ALA A 115 -23.17 0.06 -22.94
N GLN A 116 -22.47 0.37 -24.04
CA GLN A 116 -21.24 -0.32 -24.43
C GLN A 116 -20.04 0.07 -23.53
N GLU A 117 -19.97 1.36 -23.16
CA GLU A 117 -19.00 1.84 -22.18
C GLU A 117 -19.23 1.17 -20.82
N ARG A 118 -20.49 0.96 -20.40
CA ARG A 118 -20.83 0.27 -19.15
C ARG A 118 -20.41 -1.19 -19.11
N ALA A 119 -20.55 -1.94 -20.21
CA ALA A 119 -20.09 -3.32 -20.27
C ALA A 119 -18.56 -3.43 -20.05
N THR A 120 -17.80 -2.54 -20.70
CA THR A 120 -16.34 -2.44 -20.49
C THR A 120 -16.01 -1.90 -19.09
N ALA A 121 -16.83 -0.97 -18.57
CA ALA A 121 -16.74 -0.44 -17.20
C ALA A 121 -16.89 -1.51 -16.15
N GLU A 122 -17.76 -2.48 -16.39
CA GLU A 122 -18.13 -3.49 -15.41
C GLU A 122 -16.93 -4.40 -15.14
N GLN A 123 -16.24 -4.85 -16.19
CA GLN A 123 -15.01 -5.63 -16.06
C GLN A 123 -13.87 -4.81 -15.42
N ARG A 124 -13.70 -3.54 -15.81
CA ARG A 124 -12.71 -2.62 -15.18
C ARG A 124 -13.03 -2.32 -13.72
N GLY A 125 -14.32 -2.17 -13.40
CA GLY A 125 -14.83 -1.93 -12.05
C GLY A 125 -14.66 -3.17 -11.18
N ALA A 126 -14.88 -4.36 -11.73
CA ALA A 126 -14.62 -5.63 -11.06
C ALA A 126 -13.13 -5.78 -10.72
N ARG A 127 -12.23 -5.51 -11.67
CA ARG A 127 -10.78 -5.52 -11.46
C ARG A 127 -10.34 -4.47 -10.43
N THR A 128 -10.91 -3.27 -10.47
CA THR A 128 -10.63 -2.21 -9.48
C THR A 128 -11.04 -2.63 -8.07
N LYS A 129 -12.25 -3.21 -7.92
CA LYS A 129 -12.73 -3.74 -6.63
C LYS A 129 -11.86 -4.87 -6.13
N ALA A 130 -11.47 -5.81 -7.00
CA ALA A 130 -10.58 -6.91 -6.66
C ALA A 130 -9.20 -6.42 -6.22
N THR A 131 -8.61 -5.48 -6.97
CA THR A 131 -7.32 -4.87 -6.64
C THR A 131 -7.39 -4.20 -5.27
N ALA A 132 -8.41 -3.38 -5.01
CA ALA A 132 -8.60 -2.73 -3.71
C ALA A 132 -8.81 -3.76 -2.59
N HIS A 133 -9.65 -4.77 -2.80
CA HIS A 133 -9.92 -5.83 -1.83
C HIS A 133 -8.64 -6.56 -1.42
N TYR A 134 -7.81 -6.97 -2.38
CA TYR A 134 -6.56 -7.68 -2.10
C TYR A 134 -5.46 -6.75 -1.54
N SER A 135 -5.50 -5.46 -1.86
CA SER A 135 -4.49 -4.47 -1.46
C SER A 135 -4.72 -3.90 -0.05
N LEU A 136 -5.96 -3.81 0.42
CA LEU A 136 -6.25 -3.15 1.71
C LEU A 136 -5.62 -3.85 2.92
N ARG A 137 -5.53 -5.19 2.90
CA ARG A 137 -4.89 -5.94 3.99
C ARG A 137 -3.38 -5.70 4.07
N PRO A 138 -2.57 -5.86 3.01
CA PRO A 138 -1.16 -5.53 3.07
C PRO A 138 -0.91 -4.05 3.35
N PHE A 139 -1.74 -3.14 2.83
CA PHE A 139 -1.66 -1.72 3.17
C PHE A 139 -1.86 -1.46 4.67
N ALA A 140 -2.91 -2.04 5.28
CA ALA A 140 -3.15 -1.90 6.71
C ALA A 140 -2.03 -2.53 7.55
N GLY A 141 -1.53 -3.70 7.14
CA GLY A 141 -0.40 -4.36 7.79
C GLY A 141 0.87 -3.51 7.77
N TRP A 142 1.21 -2.94 6.62
CA TRP A 142 2.32 -2.00 6.47
C TRP A 142 2.14 -0.74 7.33
N SER A 143 0.94 -0.15 7.32
CA SER A 143 0.64 1.07 8.09
C SER A 143 0.87 0.85 9.58
N VAL A 144 0.38 -0.27 10.10
CA VAL A 144 0.55 -0.67 11.50
C VAL A 144 2.02 -0.97 11.82
N ALA A 145 2.68 -1.77 10.97
CA ALA A 145 4.09 -2.12 11.15
C ALA A 145 4.98 -0.87 11.18
N LEU A 146 4.77 0.07 10.25
CA LEU A 146 5.52 1.31 10.17
C LEU A 146 5.28 2.20 11.40
N ALA A 147 4.02 2.43 11.78
CA ALA A 147 3.72 3.29 12.93
C ALA A 147 4.27 2.70 14.26
N VAL A 148 4.10 1.40 14.48
CA VAL A 148 4.64 0.71 15.66
C VAL A 148 6.17 0.69 15.64
N TRP A 149 6.79 0.47 14.48
CA TRP A 149 8.24 0.51 14.32
C TRP A 149 8.80 1.89 14.67
N LEU A 150 8.21 2.97 14.14
CA LEU A 150 8.63 4.33 14.46
C LEU A 150 8.43 4.67 15.94
N SER A 151 7.30 4.28 16.54
CA SER A 151 7.05 4.45 17.98
C SER A 151 8.09 3.71 18.82
N LEU A 152 8.44 2.48 18.44
CA LEU A 152 9.45 1.67 19.12
C LEU A 152 10.85 2.30 19.00
N MET A 153 11.26 2.72 17.80
CA MET A 153 12.57 3.33 17.59
C MET A 153 12.68 4.65 18.38
N LEU A 154 11.64 5.50 18.36
CA LEU A 154 11.59 6.72 19.17
C LEU A 154 11.72 6.43 20.67
N LEU A 155 11.08 5.37 21.17
CA LEU A 155 11.23 4.94 22.56
C LEU A 155 12.65 4.46 22.87
N CYS A 156 13.24 3.63 22.00
CA CYS A 156 14.64 3.19 22.15
C CYS A 156 15.62 4.36 22.17
N ASP A 157 15.37 5.38 21.35
CA ASP A 157 16.19 6.59 21.23
C ASP A 157 16.15 7.44 22.50
N ILE A 158 14.95 7.76 23.00
CA ILE A 158 14.82 8.56 24.23
C ILE A 158 15.29 7.80 25.48
N MET A 159 15.30 6.47 25.45
CA MET A 159 15.86 5.63 26.52
C MET A 159 17.38 5.42 26.40
N GLY A 160 18.00 5.85 25.30
CA GLY A 160 19.43 5.66 25.07
C GLY A 160 19.88 4.20 24.93
N TRP A 161 18.96 3.30 24.55
CA TRP A 161 19.26 1.86 24.42
C TRP A 161 20.12 1.52 23.22
N LEU A 162 20.12 2.40 22.21
CA LEU A 162 20.88 2.22 20.98
C LEU A 162 21.88 3.38 20.85
N PRO A 163 23.13 3.11 20.48
CA PRO A 163 24.04 4.17 20.06
C PRO A 163 23.43 4.90 18.86
N GLY A 164 23.49 6.23 18.86
CA GLY A 164 22.73 7.07 17.93
C GLY A 164 22.89 6.73 16.44
N ARG A 165 24.11 6.42 15.99
CA ARG A 165 24.34 5.96 14.60
C ARG A 165 23.61 4.66 14.25
N TRP A 166 23.54 3.72 15.19
CA TRP A 166 22.93 2.41 14.97
C TRP A 166 21.41 2.51 15.03
N SER A 167 20.87 3.38 15.87
CA SER A 167 19.45 3.67 15.86
C SER A 167 18.99 4.26 14.52
N LEU A 168 19.74 5.22 13.97
CA LEU A 168 19.47 5.78 12.64
C LEU A 168 19.49 4.69 11.55
N VAL A 169 20.53 3.86 11.52
CA VAL A 169 20.65 2.76 10.55
C VAL A 169 19.49 1.76 10.69
N LEU A 170 19.16 1.34 11.91
CA LEU A 170 18.05 0.41 12.16
C LEU A 170 16.71 1.02 11.75
N THR A 171 16.49 2.30 12.06
CA THR A 171 15.28 3.02 11.65
C THR A 171 15.15 3.03 10.13
N ILE A 172 16.21 3.40 9.40
CA ILE A 172 16.21 3.41 7.93
C ILE A 172 15.98 2.00 7.37
N VAL A 173 16.75 1.01 7.82
CA VAL A 173 16.64 -0.37 7.34
C VAL A 173 15.25 -0.95 7.64
N GLY A 174 14.69 -0.67 8.82
CA GLY A 174 13.35 -1.10 9.20
C GLY A 174 12.27 -0.46 8.33
N VAL A 175 12.33 0.86 8.11
CA VAL A 175 11.39 1.57 7.21
C VAL A 175 11.48 1.04 5.77
N LEU A 176 12.69 0.84 5.25
CA LEU A 176 12.91 0.28 3.91
C LEU A 176 12.42 -1.15 3.81
N GLY A 177 12.73 -2.00 4.79
CA GLY A 177 12.31 -3.40 4.81
C GLY A 177 10.78 -3.55 4.90
N ILE A 178 10.13 -2.79 5.78
CA ILE A 178 8.67 -2.76 5.92
C ILE A 178 8.03 -2.27 4.62
N THR A 179 8.58 -1.22 4.00
CA THR A 179 8.05 -0.66 2.75
C THR A 179 8.29 -1.59 1.55
N LEU A 180 9.43 -2.25 1.46
CA LEU A 180 9.67 -3.28 0.45
C LEU A 180 8.67 -4.44 0.61
N GLY A 181 8.38 -4.85 1.85
CA GLY A 181 7.34 -5.83 2.15
C GLY A 181 5.96 -5.41 1.63
N LEU A 182 5.60 -4.13 1.77
CA LEU A 182 4.38 -3.58 1.16
C LEU A 182 4.40 -3.70 -0.37
N LEU A 183 5.47 -3.23 -1.02
CA LEU A 183 5.57 -3.23 -2.48
C LEU A 183 5.41 -4.64 -3.05
N VAL A 184 6.11 -5.62 -2.47
CA VAL A 184 6.00 -7.04 -2.86
C VAL A 184 4.59 -7.56 -2.62
N SER A 185 3.98 -7.26 -1.47
CA SER A 185 2.61 -7.69 -1.17
C SER A 185 1.58 -7.08 -2.12
N MET A 186 1.77 -5.81 -2.52
CA MET A 186 0.93 -5.11 -3.50
C MET A 186 1.07 -5.71 -4.89
N MET A 187 2.28 -6.08 -5.31
CA MET A 187 2.52 -6.77 -6.58
C MET A 187 1.73 -8.08 -6.67
N PHE A 188 1.75 -8.89 -5.59
CA PHE A 188 0.96 -10.13 -5.54
C PHE A 188 -0.54 -9.87 -5.47
N ALA A 189 -0.98 -8.85 -4.74
CA ALA A 189 -2.40 -8.47 -4.69
C ALA A 189 -2.94 -8.04 -6.07
N ALA A 190 -2.18 -7.22 -6.79
CA ALA A 190 -2.50 -6.77 -8.14
C ALA A 190 -2.50 -7.95 -9.13
N GLU A 191 -1.53 -8.84 -9.04
CA GLU A 191 -1.46 -10.05 -9.86
C GLU A 191 -2.66 -10.96 -9.67
N LYS A 192 -3.05 -11.18 -8.41
CA LYS A 192 -4.23 -11.97 -8.08
C LYS A 192 -5.49 -11.35 -8.67
N ALA A 193 -5.67 -10.04 -8.54
CA ALA A 193 -6.79 -9.33 -9.15
C ALA A 193 -6.80 -9.46 -10.69
N ARG A 194 -5.62 -9.36 -11.32
CA ARG A 194 -5.46 -9.51 -12.77
C ARG A 194 -5.79 -10.92 -13.25
N LEU A 195 -5.36 -11.96 -12.55
CA LEU A 195 -5.66 -13.35 -12.94
C LEU A 195 -7.16 -13.68 -12.81
N GLU A 196 -7.83 -13.12 -11.82
CA GLU A 196 -9.27 -13.31 -11.61
C GLU A 196 -10.12 -12.46 -12.55
N PHE A 197 -9.65 -11.26 -12.88
CA PHE A 197 -10.30 -10.30 -13.79
C PHE A 197 -9.29 -9.86 -14.87
N PRO A 198 -9.05 -10.69 -15.90
CA PRO A 198 -8.07 -10.41 -16.93
C PRO A 198 -8.42 -9.15 -17.73
N PRO A 199 -7.43 -8.47 -18.33
CA PRO A 199 -7.66 -7.38 -19.27
C PRO A 199 -8.49 -7.86 -20.47
N SER A 200 -9.37 -7.00 -20.97
CA SER A 200 -10.11 -7.24 -22.21
C SER A 200 -9.20 -7.07 -23.43
N GLU A 201 -9.66 -7.51 -24.60
CA GLU A 201 -8.90 -7.34 -25.85
C GLU A 201 -8.59 -5.86 -26.10
N GLY A 202 -7.32 -5.58 -26.39
CA GLY A 202 -6.81 -4.21 -26.62
C GLY A 202 -6.44 -3.43 -25.36
N GLU A 203 -6.72 -3.94 -24.15
CA GLU A 203 -6.22 -3.35 -22.91
C GLU A 203 -4.74 -3.74 -22.66
N PRO A 204 -3.90 -2.82 -22.16
CA PRO A 204 -2.54 -3.16 -21.76
C PRO A 204 -2.51 -4.23 -20.67
N ASP A 205 -1.77 -5.33 -20.91
CA ASP A 205 -1.54 -6.37 -19.90
C ASP A 205 -0.43 -5.94 -18.91
N ILE A 206 -0.84 -5.42 -17.76
CA ILE A 206 0.07 -4.93 -16.71
C ILE A 206 0.33 -6.04 -15.68
N LYS A 207 1.53 -6.62 -15.70
CA LYS A 207 1.95 -7.66 -14.76
C LYS A 207 2.33 -7.04 -13.42
N TRP A 208 1.92 -7.68 -12.32
CA TRP A 208 2.19 -7.21 -10.95
C TRP A 208 1.73 -5.76 -10.65
N GLY A 209 0.81 -5.20 -11.46
CA GLY A 209 0.31 -3.83 -11.31
C GLY A 209 1.30 -2.71 -11.69
N VAL A 210 2.54 -3.03 -12.05
CA VAL A 210 3.59 -2.03 -12.33
C VAL A 210 4.35 -2.27 -13.63
N TYR A 211 4.33 -3.51 -14.15
CA TYR A 211 5.22 -3.93 -15.23
C TYR A 211 4.47 -4.10 -16.54
N TYR A 212 4.72 -3.20 -17.48
CA TYR A 212 4.34 -3.39 -18.89
C TYR A 212 5.59 -3.70 -19.71
N ASN A 213 5.53 -4.78 -20.48
CA ASN A 213 6.60 -5.18 -21.38
C ASN A 213 6.01 -5.82 -22.63
N ASN A 214 5.96 -5.04 -23.69
CA ASN A 214 5.59 -5.51 -25.02
C ASN A 214 6.62 -5.00 -26.05
N PRO A 215 7.50 -5.88 -26.58
CA PRO A 215 8.46 -5.51 -27.61
C PRO A 215 7.82 -5.07 -28.94
N ASP A 216 6.57 -5.44 -29.20
CA ASP A 216 5.86 -5.09 -30.44
C ASP A 216 5.20 -3.69 -30.36
N ASP A 217 4.97 -3.18 -29.15
CA ASP A 217 4.43 -1.84 -28.92
C ASP A 217 5.54 -0.79 -28.86
N LYS A 218 5.74 -0.06 -29.95
CA LYS A 218 6.83 0.94 -30.10
C LYS A 218 6.77 2.12 -29.14
N ARG A 219 5.68 2.30 -28.38
CA ARG A 219 5.51 3.44 -27.46
C ARG A 219 6.37 3.25 -26.21
N THR A 220 7.05 4.32 -25.79
CA THR A 220 7.79 4.33 -24.51
C THR A 220 6.87 4.56 -23.32
N PHE A 221 5.86 5.41 -23.47
CA PHE A 221 4.80 5.64 -22.50
C PHE A 221 3.47 5.13 -23.04
N ILE A 222 2.75 4.38 -22.23
CA ILE A 222 1.48 3.76 -22.61
C ILE A 222 0.44 4.16 -21.58
N GLU A 223 -0.70 4.61 -22.07
CA GLU A 223 -1.85 4.94 -21.24
C GLU A 223 -2.53 3.64 -20.78
N THR A 224 -2.62 3.44 -19.46
CA THR A 224 -3.22 2.25 -18.83
C THR A 224 -4.64 2.49 -18.35
N ALA A 225 -4.95 3.74 -18.06
CA ALA A 225 -6.29 4.28 -17.78
C ALA A 225 -6.28 5.77 -18.13
N PRO A 226 -7.43 6.43 -18.30
CA PRO A 226 -7.49 7.85 -18.67
C PRO A 226 -6.58 8.72 -17.78
N GLY A 227 -5.54 9.30 -18.37
CA GLY A 227 -4.55 10.14 -17.67
C GLY A 227 -3.48 9.39 -16.87
N ASN A 228 -3.52 8.06 -16.80
CA ASN A 228 -2.51 7.22 -16.15
C ASN A 228 -1.58 6.59 -17.18
N TYR A 229 -0.28 6.81 -17.02
CA TYR A 229 0.74 6.31 -17.93
C TYR A 229 1.70 5.36 -17.21
N THR A 230 2.17 4.34 -17.95
CA THR A 230 3.27 3.48 -17.54
C THR A 230 4.37 3.47 -18.59
N VAL A 231 5.55 2.98 -18.22
CA VAL A 231 6.71 2.86 -19.11
C VAL A 231 6.76 1.46 -19.72
N ASN A 232 6.97 1.37 -21.02
CA ASN A 232 7.19 0.10 -21.71
C ASN A 232 8.64 -0.38 -21.57
N LEU A 233 8.86 -1.42 -20.77
CA LEU A 233 10.18 -2.00 -20.52
C LEU A 233 10.65 -2.97 -21.62
N GLY A 234 9.82 -3.20 -22.64
CA GLY A 234 10.17 -3.95 -23.85
C GLY A 234 11.22 -3.25 -24.73
N HIS A 235 11.44 -1.95 -24.53
CA HIS A 235 12.37 -1.15 -25.31
C HIS A 235 13.47 -0.50 -24.47
N THR A 236 14.62 -0.27 -25.12
CA THR A 236 15.79 0.38 -24.51
C THR A 236 15.45 1.78 -23.96
N ALA A 237 14.65 2.56 -24.69
CA ALA A 237 14.24 3.89 -24.23
C ALA A 237 13.45 3.83 -22.92
N GLY A 238 12.49 2.92 -22.80
CA GLY A 238 11.73 2.73 -21.56
C GLY A 238 12.62 2.27 -20.40
N ARG A 239 13.55 1.34 -20.65
CA ARG A 239 14.53 0.92 -19.62
C ARG A 239 15.41 2.08 -19.15
N LEU A 240 15.85 2.94 -20.06
CA LEU A 240 16.66 4.11 -19.72
C LEU A 240 15.87 5.12 -18.88
N VAL A 241 14.61 5.40 -19.26
CA VAL A 241 13.72 6.27 -18.49
C VAL A 241 13.53 5.72 -17.08
N THR A 242 13.21 4.43 -16.94
CA THR A 242 13.04 3.80 -15.63
C THR A 242 14.32 3.85 -14.79
N ALA A 243 15.49 3.57 -15.39
CA ALA A 243 16.76 3.68 -14.70
C ALA A 243 17.04 5.11 -14.21
N ALA A 244 16.77 6.11 -15.05
CA ALA A 244 16.93 7.51 -14.69
C ALA A 244 15.99 7.94 -13.54
N MET A 245 14.76 7.41 -13.50
CA MET A 245 13.81 7.67 -12.41
C MET A 245 14.23 7.03 -11.08
N LEU A 246 14.88 5.87 -11.12
CA LEU A 246 15.34 5.16 -9.91
C LEU A 246 16.70 5.64 -9.41
N ALA A 247 17.51 6.28 -10.26
CA ALA A 247 18.86 6.71 -9.90
C ALA A 247 18.92 7.63 -8.66
N PRO A 248 18.07 8.66 -8.49
CA PRO A 248 18.10 9.51 -7.30
C PRO A 248 17.85 8.73 -6.00
N LEU A 249 16.95 7.75 -6.02
CA LEU A 249 16.65 6.91 -4.87
C LEU A 249 17.87 6.05 -4.50
N VAL A 250 18.51 5.44 -5.48
CA VAL A 250 19.73 4.65 -5.27
C VAL A 250 20.84 5.53 -4.71
N LEU A 251 21.04 6.73 -5.26
CA LEU A 251 22.03 7.69 -4.78
C LEU A 251 21.75 8.11 -3.33
N ALA A 252 20.48 8.43 -2.99
CA ALA A 252 20.09 8.81 -1.63
C ALA A 252 20.36 7.71 -0.59
N LEU A 253 20.27 6.43 -0.98
CA LEU A 253 20.60 5.30 -0.11
C LEU A 253 22.11 5.07 0.04
N LEU A 254 22.90 5.39 -0.98
CA LEU A 254 24.35 5.20 -0.96
C LEU A 254 25.09 6.32 -0.24
N ILE A 255 24.61 7.57 -0.31
CA ILE A 255 25.28 8.73 0.28
C ILE A 255 25.59 8.52 1.79
N PRO A 256 24.64 8.11 2.65
CA PRO A 256 24.91 7.91 4.08
C PRO A 256 25.90 6.77 4.40
N LEU A 257 26.23 5.89 3.43
CA LEU A 257 27.22 4.83 3.60
C LEU A 257 28.64 5.28 3.24
N LEU A 258 28.77 6.44 2.58
CA LEU A 258 30.02 6.95 2.04
C LEU A 258 30.61 8.11 2.86
N VAL A 259 29.86 8.65 3.82
CA VAL A 259 30.24 9.76 4.73
C VAL A 259 30.04 9.37 6.19
#